data_AF-A0A9E4RPN1-F1
#
_entry.id   AF-A0A9E4RPN1-F1
#
_cell.length_a   1.000
_cell.length_b   1.000
_cell.length_c   1.000
_cell.angle_alpha   90.00
_cell.angle_beta   90.00
_cell.angle_gamma   90.00
#
_symmetry.space_group_name_H-M   'P 1'
#
loop_
_entity.id
_entity.type
_entity.pdbx_description
1 polymer ?
#
loop_
_entity_poly.entity_id
_entity_poly.type
_entity_poly.pdbx_seq_one_letter_code
_entity_poly.pdbx_strand_id
1 'polypeptide(L)' 'LLDRGFFVELDHPVAGKLTYPGAPIKPEDSVDAWVFRRAPLLGEHTSLALTSWLGYSEAQVSGLEAQGVLAQNGAV' A
#
# COMPACT_ATOMS: atom_id res chain seq x y z
N LEU A 1 -9.07 10.27 23.69
CA LEU A 1 -8.59 9.56 22.47
C LEU A 1 -7.08 9.40 22.48
N LEU A 2 -6.31 10.47 22.72
CA LEU A 2 -4.84 10.43 22.79
C LEU A 2 -4.30 9.40 23.80
N ASP A 3 -4.84 9.38 25.02
CA ASP A 3 -4.39 8.50 26.12
C ASP A 3 -4.57 6.99 25.86
N ARG A 4 -5.40 6.61 24.88
CA ARG A 4 -5.65 5.21 24.52
C ARG A 4 -4.81 4.72 23.33
N GLY A 5 -3.84 5.52 22.87
CA GLY A 5 -3.03 5.19 21.70
C GLY A 5 -3.85 5.06 20.41
N PHE A 6 -4.95 5.82 20.32
CA PHE A 6 -5.90 5.70 19.21
C PHE A 6 -5.35 6.18 17.87
N PHE A 7 -4.41 7.13 17.88
CA PHE A 7 -3.86 7.69 16.65
C PHE A 7 -2.56 6.99 16.27
N VAL A 8 -2.40 6.71 14.97
CA VAL A 8 -1.20 6.10 14.40
C VAL A 8 -0.53 7.08 13.45
N GLU A 9 0.78 7.20 13.53
CA GLU A 9 1.55 7.98 12.57
C GLU A 9 1.97 7.09 11.41
N LEU A 10 1.64 7.48 10.19
CA LEU A 10 2.03 6.79 8.98
C LEU A 10 2.82 7.74 8.09
N ASP A 11 3.94 7.27 7.58
CA ASP A 11 4.73 7.99 6.59
C ASP A 11 4.24 7.62 5.18
N HIS A 12 3.87 8.61 4.38
CA HIS A 12 3.43 8.44 3.01
C HIS A 12 4.40 9.15 2.04
N PRO A 13 4.95 8.47 1.03
CA PRO A 13 6.03 9.01 0.19
C PRO A 13 5.67 10.32 -0.53
N VAL A 14 4.39 10.56 -0.79
CA VAL A 14 3.90 11.81 -1.41
C VAL A 14 3.34 12.81 -0.38
N ALA A 15 2.74 12.33 0.71
CA ALA A 15 1.98 13.19 1.64
C ALA A 15 2.76 13.51 2.94
N GLY A 16 3.94 12.90 3.10
CA GLY A 16 4.76 12.97 4.30
C GLY A 16 4.18 12.20 5.47
N LYS A 17 4.68 12.54 6.66
CA LYS A 17 4.24 11.94 7.93
C LYS A 17 2.91 12.56 8.37
N LEU A 18 1.87 11.73 8.43
CA LEU A 18 0.52 12.15 8.81
C LEU A 18 -0.05 11.27 9.93
N THR A 19 -0.91 11.87 10.75
CA THR A 19 -1.61 11.19 11.84
C THR A 19 -2.96 10.69 11.37
N TYR A 20 -3.18 9.38 11.45
CA TYR A 20 -4.41 8.71 11.08
C TYR A 20 -5.16 8.19 12.30
N PRO A 21 -6.50 8.16 12.27
CA PRO A 21 -7.26 7.42 13.26
C PRO A 21 -6.91 5.93 13.15
N GLY A 22 -6.56 5.32 14.28
CA GLY A 22 -6.31 3.90 14.40
C GLY A 22 -7.60 3.10 14.53
N ALA A 23 -7.49 1.85 14.98
CA ALA A 23 -8.62 0.96 15.04
C ALA A 23 -9.66 1.41 16.09
N PRO A 24 -10.96 1.38 15.76
CA PRO A 24 -12.03 1.78 16.67
C PRO A 24 -12.20 0.84 17.87
N ILE A 25 -11.66 -0.39 17.77
CA ILE A 25 -11.70 -1.41 18.81
C ILE A 25 -10.30 -1.94 19.09
N LYS A 26 -10.00 -2.18 20.37
CA LYS A 26 -8.74 -2.79 20.78
C LYS A 26 -8.86 -4.31 20.58
N PRO A 27 -7.88 -4.98 19.96
CA PRO A 27 -7.91 -6.43 19.86
C PRO A 27 -7.60 -7.09 21.20
N GLU A 28 -7.92 -8.37 21.32
CA GLU A 28 -7.45 -9.19 22.43
C GLU A 28 -5.92 -9.29 22.39
N ASP A 29 -5.27 -9.43 23.54
CA ASP A 29 -3.79 -9.44 23.64
C ASP A 29 -3.14 -10.60 22.86
N SER A 30 -3.90 -11.63 22.50
CA SER A 30 -3.48 -12.78 21.70
C SER A 30 -3.60 -12.58 20.18
N VAL A 31 -4.12 -11.44 19.73
CA VAL A 31 -4.46 -11.20 18.31
C VAL A 31 -3.70 -9.99 17.76
N ASP A 32 -2.81 -10.23 16.81
CA ASP A 32 -2.28 -9.19 15.92
C ASP A 32 -3.36 -8.76 14.92
N ALA A 33 -4.22 -7.83 15.32
CA ALA A 33 -5.44 -7.56 14.57
C ALA A 33 -5.32 -6.45 13.52
N TRP A 34 -4.47 -5.45 13.74
CA TRP A 34 -4.53 -4.21 12.95
C TRP A 34 -3.23 -3.92 12.23
N VAL A 35 -3.26 -4.06 10.90
CA VAL A 35 -2.17 -3.65 10.03
C VAL A 35 -2.37 -2.19 9.64
N PHE A 36 -1.65 -1.30 10.31
CA PHE A 36 -1.60 0.11 9.93
C PHE A 36 -0.49 0.30 8.90
N ARG A 37 -0.87 0.50 7.64
CA ARG A 37 0.04 0.83 6.55
C ARG A 37 -0.51 2.00 5.76
N ARG A 38 0.40 2.77 5.16
CA ARG A 38 0.02 3.87 4.25
C ARG A 38 -0.81 3.33 3.08
N ALA A 39 -1.61 4.22 2.47
CA ALA A 39 -2.23 3.91 1.20
C ALA A 39 -1.15 3.60 0.13
N PRO A 40 -1.38 2.62 -0.75
CA PRO A 40 -0.48 2.36 -1.87
C PRO A 40 -0.56 3.50 -2.88
N LEU A 41 0.54 3.72 -3.60
CA LEU A 41 0.60 4.62 -4.74
C LEU A 41 -0.11 4.01 -5.94
N LEU A 42 -0.41 4.86 -6.93
CA LEU A 42 -0.92 4.40 -8.21
C LEU A 42 0.09 3.43 -8.84
N GLY A 43 -0.36 2.20 -9.12
CA GLY A 43 0.48 1.18 -9.73
C GLY A 43 1.40 0.39 -8.80
N GLU A 44 1.52 0.75 -7.51
CA GLU A 44 2.57 0.23 -6.62
C GLU A 44 2.66 -1.31 -6.56
N HIS A 45 1.53 -2.01 -6.70
CA HIS A 45 1.49 -3.46 -6.67
C HIS A 45 1.08 -4.11 -8.00
N THR A 46 0.99 -3.34 -9.09
CA THR A 46 0.51 -3.84 -10.39
C THR A 46 1.40 -4.97 -10.91
N SER A 47 2.72 -4.77 -10.95
CA SER A 47 3.66 -5.79 -11.44
C SER A 47 3.62 -7.05 -10.56
N LEU A 48 3.54 -6.88 -9.23
CA LEU A 48 3.43 -8.01 -8.31
C LEU A 48 2.14 -8.80 -8.53
N ALA A 49 1.00 -8.15 -8.72
CA ALA A 49 -0.27 -8.84 -8.98
C ALA A 49 -0.24 -9.58 -10.33
N LEU A 50 0.31 -8.96 -11.37
CA LEU A 50 0.44 -9.58 -12.70
C LEU A 50 1.32 -10.83 -12.67
N THR A 51 2.46 -10.78 -11.98
CA THR A 51 3.37 -11.93 -11.92
C THR A 51 2.89 -13.00 -10.94
N SER A 52 2.49 -12.62 -9.72
CA SER A 52 2.18 -13.57 -8.65
C SER A 52 0.79 -14.20 -8.76
N TRP A 53 -0.22 -13.45 -9.21
CA TRP A 53 -1.61 -13.95 -9.25
C TRP A 53 -2.02 -14.36 -10.66
N LEU A 54 -1.54 -13.65 -11.67
CA LEU A 54 -1.94 -13.84 -13.06
C LEU A 54 -0.89 -14.59 -13.91
N GLY A 55 0.28 -14.90 -13.34
CA GLY A 55 1.29 -15.73 -13.98
C GLY A 55 2.02 -15.07 -15.16
N TYR A 56 2.01 -13.74 -15.23
CA TYR A 56 2.75 -13.02 -16.26
C TYR A 56 4.25 -13.13 -16.00
N SER A 57 5.03 -13.28 -17.08
CA SER A 57 6.49 -13.14 -17.01
C SER A 57 6.89 -11.66 -16.89
N GLU A 58 8.08 -11.40 -16.35
CA GLU A 58 8.64 -10.05 -16.27
C GLU A 58 8.71 -9.37 -17.64
N ALA A 59 9.01 -10.13 -18.70
CA ALA A 59 9.05 -9.62 -20.07
C ALA A 59 7.67 -9.14 -20.57
N GLN A 60 6.59 -9.83 -20.21
CA GLN A 60 5.23 -9.41 -20.57
C GLN A 60 4.82 -8.15 -19.80
N VAL A 61 5.14 -8.07 -18.52
CA VAL A 61 4.86 -6.87 -17.70
C VAL A 61 5.61 -5.66 -18.25
N SER A 62 6.91 -5.80 -18.53
CA SER A 62 7.72 -4.73 -19.13
C SER A 62 7.19 -4.30 -20.51
N GLY A 63 6.69 -5.25 -21.31
CA GLY A 63 6.02 -4.94 -22.58
C GLY A 63 4.78 -4.05 -22.41
N LEU A 64 3.94 -4.34 -21.40
CA LEU A 64 2.74 -3.55 -21.11
C LEU A 64 3.07 -2.16 -20.56
N GLU A 65 4.15 -2.05 -19.77
CA GLU A 65 4.69 -0.77 -19.31
C GLU A 65 5.17 0.08 -20.50
N ALA A 66 5.94 -0.52 -21.41
CA ALA A 66 6.46 0.18 -22.60
C ALA A 66 5.34 0.64 -23.56
N GLN A 67 4.22 -0.07 -23.59
CA GLN A 67 3.02 0.32 -24.34
C GLN A 67 2.20 1.43 -23.67
N GLY A 68 2.55 1.84 -22.44
CA GLY A 68 1.81 2.84 -21.67
C GLY A 68 0.47 2.34 -21.14
N VAL A 69 0.25 1.01 -21.12
CA VAL A 69 -0.99 0.40 -20.64
C VAL A 69 -1.02 0.35 -19.11
N LEU A 70 0.14 0.17 -18.47
CA LEU A 70 0.26 0.15 -17.02
C LEU A 70 0.66 1.52 -16.49
N ALA A 71 -0.16 2.08 -15.61
CA ALA A 71 0.22 3.27 -14.84
C ALA A 71 1.13 2.86 -13.68
N GLN A 72 2.41 3.21 -13.76
CA GLN A 72 3.40 3.04 -12.68
C GLN A 72 3.78 4.42 -12.14
N ASN A 73 3.91 4.55 -10.83
CA ASN A 73 4.25 5.84 -10.22
C ASN A 73 5.70 6.23 -10.56
N GLY A 74 5.85 7.06 -11.60
CA GLY A 74 7.12 7.62 -12.04
C GLY A 74 7.19 7.92 -13.54
N ALA A 75 6.42 8.90 -14.01
CA ALA A 75 6.73 9.81 -15.13
C ALA A 75 5.46 10.49 -15.67
N VAL A 76 5.16 11.68 -15.15
CA VAL A 76 5.00 12.91 -15.97
C VAL A 76 5.72 14.03 -15.21
#